data_AF-A0A6A4Z3T2-F1
#
_entry.id   AF-A0A6A4Z3T2-F1
#
_cell.length_a   1.000
_cell.length_b   1.000
_cell.length_c   1.000
_cell.angle_alpha   90.00
_cell.angle_beta   90.00
_cell.angle_gamma   90.00
#
_symmetry.space_group_name_H-M   'P 1'
#
loop_
_entity.id
_entity.type
_entity.pdbx_description
1 polymer ?
#
loop_
_entity_poly.entity_id
_entity_poly.type
_entity_poly.pdbx_seq_one_letter_code
_entity_poly.pdbx_strand_id
1 'polypeptide(L)'
;MAGGDALQVLLVVVIVNTGLKVFSKTSDGFFRPTSEGLAVIRPFLTKRVLHFSLDDFQMLVARPDAVPFAALAHTDGHESTKALTELPLGPAVGVLLLPPTIQGDAAMKTWPLLQDRLLCNLWLGKGSFMPRLSALKRAEMTELLRAYCGVAAN
;
A
#
# COMPACT_ATOMS: atom_id res chain seq x y z
N MET A 1 -59.38 -11.34 -32.19
CA MET A 1 -59.27 -11.35 -30.72
C MET A 1 -57.80 -11.37 -30.39
N ALA A 2 -57.24 -10.19 -30.12
CA ALA A 2 -55.86 -10.00 -29.74
C ALA A 2 -55.67 -10.46 -28.28
N GLY A 3 -54.59 -11.20 -28.01
CA GLY A 3 -54.17 -11.57 -26.67
C GLY A 3 -52.66 -11.71 -26.70
N GLY A 4 -51.98 -10.55 -26.69
CA GLY A 4 -50.54 -10.48 -26.74
C GLY A 4 -49.92 -11.14 -25.52
N ASP A 5 -49.02 -12.09 -25.77
CA ASP A 5 -48.08 -12.60 -24.79
C ASP A 5 -47.19 -11.43 -24.35
N ALA A 6 -47.57 -10.81 -23.23
CA ALA A 6 -46.73 -9.85 -22.54
C ALA A 6 -45.57 -10.64 -21.92
N LEU A 7 -44.49 -10.80 -22.69
CA LEU A 7 -43.17 -11.19 -22.22
C LEU A 7 -42.77 -10.19 -21.12
N GLN A 8 -43.06 -10.53 -19.86
CA GLN A 8 -42.48 -9.87 -18.70
C GLN A 8 -40.98 -10.18 -18.72
N VAL A 9 -40.23 -9.31 -19.38
CA VAL A 9 -38.77 -9.27 -19.27
C VAL A 9 -38.48 -8.79 -17.85
N LEU A 10 -38.36 -9.73 -16.91
CA LEU A 10 -37.86 -9.47 -15.58
C LEU A 10 -36.38 -9.06 -15.72
N LEU A 11 -36.13 -7.76 -15.70
CA LEU A 11 -34.78 -7.22 -15.71
C LEU A 11 -34.12 -7.54 -14.35
N VAL A 12 -33.36 -8.64 -14.28
CA VAL A 12 -32.57 -8.98 -13.10
C VAL A 12 -31.31 -8.12 -13.11
N VAL A 13 -31.28 -7.07 -12.29
CA VAL A 13 -30.08 -6.25 -12.10
C VAL A 13 -29.12 -7.00 -11.18
N VAL A 14 -28.05 -7.56 -11.75
CA VAL A 14 -26.94 -8.13 -10.97
C VAL A 14 -25.95 -7.02 -10.66
N ILE A 15 -25.95 -6.56 -9.41
CA ILE A 15 -24.98 -5.56 -8.95
C ILE A 15 -23.63 -6.26 -8.75
N VAL A 16 -22.73 -6.08 -9.70
CA VAL A 16 -21.37 -6.66 -9.66
C VAL A 16 -20.40 -5.85 -8.79
N ASN A 17 -20.71 -4.59 -8.51
CA ASN A 17 -19.90 -3.68 -7.71
C ASN A 17 -20.75 -2.54 -7.12
N THR A 18 -20.68 -2.33 -5.80
CA THR A 18 -21.39 -1.25 -5.07
C THR A 18 -20.49 -0.09 -4.68
N GLY A 19 -19.24 -0.07 -5.15
CA GLY A 19 -18.23 0.93 -4.83
C GLY A 19 -16.88 0.31 -4.46
N LEU A 20 -15.96 1.15 -3.98
CA LEU A 20 -14.63 0.69 -3.64
C LEU A 20 -14.63 -0.03 -2.29
N LYS A 21 -14.19 -1.29 -2.27
CA LYS A 21 -13.91 -1.99 -1.02
C LYS A 21 -12.69 -1.37 -0.35
N VAL A 22 -12.89 -0.59 0.70
CA VAL A 22 -11.80 0.13 1.39
C VAL A 22 -11.05 -0.75 2.40
N PHE A 23 -11.77 -1.60 3.13
CA PHE A 23 -11.18 -2.48 4.15
C PHE A 23 -11.50 -3.95 3.90
N SER A 24 -10.62 -4.82 4.41
CA SER A 24 -10.85 -6.25 4.53
C SER A 24 -10.61 -6.69 5.97
N LYS A 25 -11.51 -7.51 6.51
CA LYS A 25 -11.32 -8.15 7.82
C LYS A 25 -10.35 -9.31 7.67
N THR A 26 -9.34 -9.35 8.54
CA THR A 26 -8.39 -10.45 8.66
C THR A 26 -8.96 -11.56 9.53
N SER A 27 -8.39 -12.77 9.46
CA SER A 27 -8.73 -13.90 10.35
C SER A 27 -8.63 -13.51 11.83
N ASP A 28 -7.68 -12.63 12.14
CA ASP A 28 -7.29 -12.26 13.50
C ASP A 28 -8.14 -11.10 14.04
N GLY A 29 -9.23 -10.74 13.34
CA GLY A 29 -10.18 -9.71 13.77
C GLY A 29 -9.81 -8.28 13.41
N PHE A 30 -8.60 -8.03 12.88
CA PHE A 30 -8.17 -6.70 12.45
C PHE A 30 -8.76 -6.32 11.09
N PHE A 31 -9.04 -5.03 10.90
CA PHE A 31 -9.34 -4.47 9.58
C PHE A 31 -8.05 -3.93 8.96
N ARG A 32 -7.76 -4.34 7.73
CA ARG A 32 -6.67 -3.79 6.93
C ARG A 32 -7.21 -3.10 5.68
N PRO A 33 -6.66 -1.95 5.28
CA PRO A 33 -7.00 -1.33 4.01
C PRO A 33 -6.71 -2.29 2.85
N THR A 34 -7.56 -2.28 1.83
CA THR A 34 -7.21 -2.84 0.51
C THR A 34 -6.17 -1.94 -0.15
N SER A 35 -5.47 -2.42 -1.18
CA SER A 35 -4.44 -1.61 -1.86
C SER A 35 -5.04 -0.33 -2.46
N GLU A 36 -6.22 -0.46 -3.06
CA GLU A 36 -6.95 0.65 -3.67
C GLU A 36 -7.58 1.56 -2.61
N GLY A 37 -8.14 0.96 -1.55
CA GLY A 37 -8.68 1.68 -0.41
C GLY A 37 -7.62 2.50 0.32
N LEU A 38 -6.40 1.97 0.40
CA LEU A 38 -5.26 2.59 1.08
C LEU A 38 -4.89 3.94 0.46
N ALA A 39 -4.86 4.04 -0.86
CA ALA A 39 -4.61 5.31 -1.56
C ALA A 39 -5.71 6.33 -1.25
N VAL A 40 -6.99 5.91 -1.27
CA VAL A 40 -8.13 6.79 -0.99
C VAL A 40 -8.11 7.32 0.45
N ILE A 41 -7.76 6.47 1.42
CA ILE A 41 -7.79 6.85 2.83
C ILE A 41 -6.47 7.44 3.35
N ARG A 42 -5.39 7.41 2.56
CA ARG A 42 -4.06 7.88 2.99
C ARG A 42 -4.10 9.25 3.66
N PRO A 43 -4.79 10.27 3.14
CA PRO A 43 -4.83 11.59 3.78
C PRO A 43 -5.43 11.60 5.19
N PHE A 44 -6.21 10.58 5.54
CA PHE A 44 -6.87 10.43 6.84
C PHE A 44 -6.12 9.51 7.81
N LEU A 45 -5.04 8.86 7.35
CA LEU A 45 -4.22 7.99 8.19
C LEU A 45 -3.27 8.83 9.05
N THR A 46 -3.55 8.91 10.34
CA THR A 46 -2.74 9.65 11.33
C THR A 46 -1.92 8.75 12.24
N LYS A 47 -2.13 7.43 12.19
CA LYS A 47 -1.48 6.45 13.07
C LYS A 47 -0.96 5.27 12.26
N ARG A 48 0.12 4.67 12.75
CA ARG A 48 0.74 3.46 12.16
C ARG A 48 1.14 3.65 10.69
N VAL A 49 1.57 4.87 10.36
CA VAL A 49 2.17 5.23 9.08
C VAL A 49 3.69 5.31 9.29
N LEU A 50 4.40 4.38 8.67
CA LEU A 50 5.83 4.20 8.80
C LEU A 50 6.49 4.73 7.54
N HIS A 51 7.42 5.67 7.70
CA HIS A 51 8.08 6.32 6.59
C HIS A 51 9.46 5.71 6.42
N PHE A 52 9.77 5.27 5.21
CA PHE A 52 11.00 4.55 4.89
C PHE A 52 11.86 5.33 3.90
N SER A 53 13.17 5.20 4.04
CA SER A 53 14.13 5.59 3.01
C SER A 53 13.89 4.80 1.72
N LEU A 54 14.47 5.25 0.60
CA LEU A 54 14.34 4.55 -0.67
C LEU A 54 14.86 3.10 -0.59
N ASP A 55 16.02 2.90 0.02
CA ASP A 55 16.68 1.59 0.11
C ASP A 55 15.89 0.61 0.98
N ASP A 56 15.41 1.08 2.14
CA ASP A 56 14.57 0.30 3.03
C ASP A 56 13.24 -0.06 2.39
N PHE A 57 12.62 0.90 1.69
CA PHE A 57 11.35 0.68 1.03
C PHE A 57 11.48 -0.32 -0.13
N GLN A 58 12.55 -0.23 -0.93
CA GLN A 58 12.86 -1.21 -1.97
C GLN A 58 13.01 -2.61 -1.40
N MET A 59 13.75 -2.75 -0.29
CA MET A 59 13.90 -4.03 0.40
C MET A 59 12.55 -4.62 0.81
N LEU A 60 11.66 -3.80 1.40
CA LEU A 60 10.32 -4.22 1.80
C LEU A 60 9.47 -4.68 0.60
N VAL A 61 9.57 -3.97 -0.54
CA VAL A 61 8.85 -4.33 -1.77
C VAL A 61 9.39 -5.61 -2.40
N ALA A 62 10.71 -5.82 -2.39
CA ALA A 62 11.34 -6.99 -2.97
C ALA A 62 11.13 -8.26 -2.14
N ARG A 63 11.05 -8.15 -0.81
CA ARG A 63 11.00 -9.32 0.09
C ARG A 63 9.58 -9.87 0.30
N PRO A 64 9.30 -11.12 -0.14
CA PRO A 64 8.00 -11.77 0.09
C PRO A 64 7.79 -12.21 1.54
N ASP A 65 8.88 -12.37 2.28
CA ASP A 65 8.97 -12.90 3.63
C ASP A 65 9.02 -11.81 4.71
N ALA A 66 9.11 -12.26 5.97
CA ALA A 66 9.26 -11.36 7.09
C ALA A 66 10.61 -10.62 7.02
N VAL A 67 10.58 -9.30 7.18
CA VAL A 67 11.76 -8.44 7.20
C VAL A 67 12.05 -8.04 8.66
N PRO A 68 13.15 -8.51 9.27
CA PRO A 68 13.54 -8.10 10.62
C PRO A 68 13.75 -6.58 10.69
N PHE A 69 13.43 -5.95 11.82
CA PHE A 69 13.69 -4.51 12.01
C PHE A 69 15.18 -4.17 11.85
N ALA A 70 16.05 -5.08 12.27
CA ALA A 70 17.50 -4.95 12.13
C ALA A 70 18.01 -5.02 10.69
N ALA A 71 17.16 -5.42 9.72
CA ALA A 71 17.52 -5.37 8.30
C ALA A 71 17.41 -3.96 7.72
N LEU A 72 16.71 -3.04 8.38
CA LEU A 72 16.58 -1.66 7.92
C LEU A 72 17.92 -0.92 8.12
N ALA A 73 18.37 -0.23 7.07
CA ALA A 73 19.58 0.57 7.09
C ALA A 73 19.37 1.94 7.74
N HIS A 74 18.16 2.51 7.65
CA HIS A 74 17.88 3.90 8.04
C HIS A 74 16.70 4.03 9.01
N THR A 75 16.70 3.28 10.11
CA THR A 75 15.67 3.37 11.15
C THR A 75 15.55 4.76 11.78
N ASP A 76 16.63 5.53 11.82
CA ASP A 76 16.64 6.90 12.35
C ASP A 76 16.23 7.97 11.33
N GLY A 77 15.98 7.58 10.07
CA GLY A 77 15.63 8.47 8.98
C GLY A 77 14.27 9.16 9.13
N HIS A 78 13.39 8.63 9.98
CA HIS A 78 12.10 9.25 10.32
C HIS A 78 11.65 8.90 11.74
N GLU A 79 10.92 9.79 12.40
CA GLU A 79 10.43 9.55 13.78
C GLU A 79 9.57 8.30 13.91
N SER A 80 8.81 7.96 12.87
CA SER A 80 7.92 6.79 12.88
C SER A 80 8.64 5.44 12.84
N THR A 81 9.95 5.43 12.56
CA THR A 81 10.78 4.21 12.53
C THR A 81 11.82 4.13 13.65
N LYS A 82 11.89 5.13 14.56
CA LYS A 82 12.88 5.15 15.65
C LYS A 82 12.64 4.12 16.75
N ALA A 83 11.37 3.83 17.06
CA ALA A 83 10.99 2.97 18.18
C ALA A 83 10.13 1.77 17.73
N LEU A 84 10.55 1.09 16.66
CA LEU A 84 9.76 0.00 16.04
C LEU A 84 9.40 -1.13 17.00
N THR A 85 10.27 -1.45 17.96
CA THR A 85 10.05 -2.50 18.97
C THR A 85 8.97 -2.14 19.99
N GLU A 86 8.65 -0.86 20.16
CA GLU A 86 7.61 -0.37 21.07
C GLU A 86 6.24 -0.30 20.41
N LEU A 87 6.18 -0.43 19.08
CA LEU A 87 4.91 -0.38 18.36
C LEU A 87 4.08 -1.63 18.64
N PRO A 88 2.76 -1.48 18.91
CA PRO A 88 1.93 -2.64 19.13
C PRO A 88 1.77 -3.43 17.83
N LEU A 89 1.65 -4.75 17.95
CA LEU A 89 1.48 -5.66 16.82
C LEU A 89 0.24 -5.32 15.99
N GLY A 90 0.25 -5.71 14.70
CA GLY A 90 -0.90 -5.60 13.82
C GLY A 90 -0.67 -4.78 12.55
N PRO A 91 -1.72 -4.33 11.86
CA PRO A 91 -1.60 -3.68 10.57
C PRO A 91 -0.90 -2.32 10.68
N ALA A 92 -0.09 -1.99 9.67
CA ALA A 92 0.55 -0.71 9.50
C ALA A 92 0.67 -0.38 8.01
N VAL A 93 1.06 0.85 7.69
CA VAL A 93 1.22 1.33 6.33
C VAL A 93 2.64 1.83 6.15
N GLY A 94 3.35 1.29 5.17
CA GLY A 94 4.64 1.78 4.72
C GLY A 94 4.49 2.83 3.64
N VAL A 95 5.20 3.94 3.81
CA VAL A 95 5.23 5.08 2.89
C VAL A 95 6.69 5.36 2.54
N LEU A 96 6.97 5.52 1.26
CA LEU A 96 8.27 6.00 0.80
C LEU A 96 8.41 7.50 1.13
N LEU A 97 9.52 7.88 1.76
CA LEU A 97 9.93 9.28 1.89
C LEU A 97 10.31 9.84 0.51
N LEU A 98 10.09 11.15 0.30
CA LEU A 98 10.47 11.83 -0.95
C LEU A 98 11.95 11.53 -1.27
N PRO A 99 12.25 10.80 -2.36
CA PRO A 99 13.61 10.49 -2.73
C PRO A 99 14.38 11.77 -3.09
N PRO A 100 15.66 11.88 -2.72
CA PRO A 100 16.48 13.05 -3.06
C PRO A 100 16.69 13.22 -4.57
N THR A 101 16.45 12.17 -5.35
CA THR A 101 16.48 12.19 -6.83
C THR A 101 15.28 12.92 -7.45
N ILE A 102 14.19 13.12 -6.70
CA ILE A 102 12.99 13.83 -7.16
C ILE A 102 13.02 15.25 -6.61
N GLN A 103 13.27 16.24 -7.48
CA GLN A 103 13.45 17.64 -7.10
C GLN A 103 12.61 18.60 -7.97
N GLY A 104 12.54 19.86 -7.55
CA GLY A 104 11.87 20.94 -8.29
C GLY A 104 10.37 20.67 -8.51
N ASP A 105 9.88 21.00 -9.70
CA ASP A 105 8.48 20.83 -10.09
C ASP A 105 7.96 19.39 -9.94
N ALA A 106 8.82 18.39 -10.12
CA ALA A 106 8.46 16.98 -9.98
C ALA A 106 8.09 16.61 -8.54
N ALA A 107 8.75 17.22 -7.54
CA ALA A 107 8.45 17.00 -6.13
C ALA A 107 7.06 17.50 -5.73
N MET A 108 6.54 18.52 -6.44
CA MET A 108 5.23 19.10 -6.13
C MET A 108 4.10 18.50 -6.97
N LYS A 109 4.36 18.15 -8.25
CA LYS A 109 3.32 17.71 -9.19
C LYS A 109 3.26 16.19 -9.35
N THR A 110 4.42 15.53 -9.46
CA THR A 110 4.50 14.09 -9.79
C THR A 110 4.55 13.24 -8.53
N TRP A 111 5.31 13.66 -7.51
CA TRP A 111 5.52 12.89 -6.31
C TRP A 111 4.24 12.52 -5.55
N PRO A 112 3.25 13.41 -5.34
CA PRO A 112 2.02 13.03 -4.64
C PRO A 112 1.27 11.89 -5.36
N LEU A 113 1.22 11.93 -6.70
CA LEU A 113 0.57 10.91 -7.52
C LEU A 113 1.31 9.57 -7.46
N LEU A 114 2.64 9.62 -7.44
CA LEU A 114 3.49 8.44 -7.34
C LEU A 114 3.44 7.83 -5.93
N GLN A 115 3.44 8.67 -4.89
CA GLN A 115 3.42 8.24 -3.49
C GLN A 115 2.18 7.39 -3.20
N ASP A 116 1.01 7.76 -3.72
CA ASP A 116 -0.23 7.00 -3.56
C ASP A 116 -0.18 5.62 -4.24
N ARG A 117 0.64 5.46 -5.29
CA ARG A 117 0.87 4.18 -5.98
C ARG A 117 1.91 3.30 -5.27
N LEU A 118 2.79 3.92 -4.49
CA LEU A 118 3.87 3.32 -3.72
C LEU A 118 3.52 3.14 -2.24
N LEU A 119 2.25 2.89 -1.91
CA LEU A 119 1.85 2.54 -0.55
C LEU A 119 1.98 1.04 -0.31
N CYS A 120 2.53 0.67 0.85
CA CYS A 120 2.72 -0.73 1.24
C CYS A 120 1.86 -1.07 2.46
N ASN A 121 1.01 -2.10 2.35
CA ASN A 121 0.38 -2.67 3.55
C ASN A 121 1.42 -3.52 4.30
N LEU A 122 1.61 -3.23 5.58
CA LEU A 122 2.53 -3.94 6.45
C LEU A 122 1.77 -4.62 7.58
N TRP A 123 2.38 -5.67 8.14
CA TRP A 123 1.99 -6.21 9.42
C TRP A 123 3.19 -6.16 10.37
N LEU A 124 3.02 -5.48 11.49
CA LEU A 124 3.99 -5.39 12.58
C LEU A 124 3.94 -6.67 13.42
N GLY A 125 5.02 -7.45 13.34
CA GLY A 125 5.31 -8.61 14.16
C GLY A 125 6.27 -8.28 15.30
N LYS A 126 6.68 -9.31 16.05
CA LYS A 126 7.68 -9.16 17.11
C LYS A 126 9.07 -9.02 16.48
N GLY A 127 9.55 -7.78 16.33
CA GLY A 127 10.88 -7.49 15.79
C GLY A 127 10.99 -7.58 14.26
N SER A 128 9.86 -7.67 13.55
CA SER A 128 9.83 -7.79 12.09
C SER A 128 8.57 -7.20 11.47
N PHE A 129 8.65 -6.89 10.18
CA PHE A 129 7.53 -6.57 9.32
C PHE A 129 7.17 -7.76 8.45
N MET A 130 5.90 -7.92 8.11
CA MET A 130 5.47 -8.78 7.01
C MET A 130 4.81 -7.90 5.93
N PRO A 131 5.48 -7.66 4.79
CA PRO A 131 4.90 -6.90 3.68
C PRO A 131 3.74 -7.68 3.05
N ARG A 132 2.54 -7.11 3.07
CA ARG A 132 1.30 -7.73 2.57
C ARG A 132 1.02 -7.30 1.14
N LEU A 133 1.97 -7.54 0.25
CA LEU A 133 1.89 -7.24 -1.17
C LEU A 133 1.69 -8.53 -2.00
N SER A 134 0.77 -8.49 -2.96
CA SER A 134 0.65 -9.54 -3.97
C SER A 134 1.83 -9.51 -4.94
N ALA A 135 2.11 -10.62 -5.63
CA ALA A 135 3.17 -10.68 -6.64
C ALA A 135 3.01 -9.59 -7.72
N LEU A 136 1.77 -9.39 -8.21
CA LEU A 136 1.44 -8.33 -9.17
C LEU A 136 1.78 -6.94 -8.62
N LYS A 137 1.39 -6.65 -7.36
CA LYS A 137 1.66 -5.34 -6.76
C LYS A 137 3.14 -5.11 -6.53
N ARG A 138 3.91 -6.15 -6.18
CA ARG A 138 5.37 -6.07 -6.06
C ARG A 138 6.01 -5.72 -7.40
N ALA A 139 5.59 -6.37 -8.48
CA ALA A 139 6.09 -6.07 -9.83
C ALA A 139 5.77 -4.61 -10.23
N GLU A 140 4.54 -4.17 -10.04
CA GLU A 140 4.12 -2.77 -10.31
C GLU A 140 4.96 -1.76 -9.52
N MET A 141 5.12 -1.97 -8.21
CA MET A 141 5.90 -1.06 -7.36
C MET A 141 7.38 -1.06 -7.72
N THR A 142 7.94 -2.22 -8.05
CA THR A 142 9.35 -2.33 -8.49
C THR A 142 9.58 -1.54 -9.78
N GLU A 143 8.65 -1.64 -10.74
CA GLU A 143 8.71 -0.86 -11.98
C GLU A 143 8.64 0.65 -11.71
N LEU A 144 7.70 1.08 -10.88
CA LEU A 144 7.54 2.49 -10.52
C LEU A 144 8.77 3.05 -9.79
N LEU A 145 9.33 2.28 -8.86
CA LEU A 145 10.57 2.64 -8.18
C LEU A 145 11.70 2.80 -9.20
N ARG A 146 11.87 1.82 -10.11
CA ARG A 146 12.88 1.90 -11.18
C ARG A 146 12.73 3.14 -12.04
N ALA A 147 11.53 3.36 -12.58
CA ALA A 147 11.26 4.42 -13.55
C ALA A 147 11.37 5.83 -12.96
N TYR A 148 10.97 6.02 -11.69
CA TYR A 148 10.83 7.37 -11.11
C TYR A 148 11.81 7.68 -9.98
N CYS A 149 12.42 6.66 -9.36
CA CYS A 149 13.32 6.85 -8.23
C CYS A 149 14.79 6.53 -8.58
N GLY A 150 15.08 6.11 -9.83
CA GLY A 150 16.45 5.96 -10.35
C GLY A 150 17.15 4.67 -9.91
N VAL A 151 16.42 3.58 -9.78
CA VAL A 151 16.97 2.30 -9.29
C VAL A 151 17.62 1.55 -10.46
N ALA A 152 18.89 1.20 -10.35
CA ALA A 152 19.55 0.33 -11.33
C ALA A 152 18.96 -1.09 -11.23
N ALA A 153 18.70 -1.73 -12.37
CA ALA A 153 18.39 -3.16 -12.39
C ALA A 153 19.65 -3.94 -11.97
N ASN A 154 19.57 -4.65 -10.86
CA ASN A 154 20.54 -5.72 -10.56
C ASN A 154 20.27 -6.92 -11.47
#